data_AF-A0A565CUX2-F1
#
_entry.id   AF-A0A565CUX2-F1
#
_cell.length_a   1.000
_cell.length_b   1.000
_cell.length_c   1.000
_cell.angle_alpha   90.00
_cell.angle_beta   90.00
_cell.angle_gamma   90.00
#
_symmetry.space_group_name_H-M   'P 1'
#
loop_
_entity.id
_entity.type
_entity.pdbx_description
1 polymer ?
#
loop_
_entity_poly.entity_id
_entity_poly.type
_entity_poly.pdbx_seq_one_letter_code
_entity_poly.pdbx_strand_id
1 'polypeptide(L)'
;MIFFYLISIETNDFLENYFAFLGGRSSQYSVGLYQDFLARITKDFVKKLHELGARKISLGGVPPMGCMPLERATNIGTGGECIGRFNDIVVQFNGKLEKLVEKLSKELPGSVLVFSNP
;
A
#
# COMPACT_ATOMS: atom_id res chain seq x y z
N MET A 1 -2.89 17.17 24.20
CA MET A 1 -2.05 16.02 23.80
C MET A 1 -2.12 15.91 22.29
N ILE A 2 -0.97 15.90 21.60
CA ILE A 2 -0.90 15.85 20.14
C ILE A 2 -0.55 14.41 19.76
N PHE A 3 -1.46 13.70 19.08
CA PHE A 3 -1.22 12.34 18.61
C PHE A 3 -0.76 12.32 17.15
N PHE A 4 0.12 11.38 16.85
CA PHE A 4 0.61 11.10 15.51
C PHE A 4 0.24 9.67 15.12
N TYR A 5 -0.28 9.50 13.91
CA TYR A 5 -0.82 8.23 13.44
C TYR A 5 0.00 7.73 12.25
N LEU A 6 0.60 6.56 12.40
CA LEU A 6 1.31 5.85 11.33
C LEU A 6 0.40 4.78 10.75
N ILE A 7 0.26 4.78 9.42
CA ILE A 7 -0.52 3.78 8.69
C ILE A 7 0.44 2.99 7.81
N SER A 8 0.38 1.67 7.89
CA SER A 8 1.14 0.74 7.05
C SER A 8 0.25 -0.46 6.76
N ILE A 9 -0.28 -0.57 5.54
CA ILE A 9 -1.22 -1.63 5.15
C ILE A 9 -0.78 -2.23 3.79
N GLU A 10 -1.66 -2.94 3.08
CA GLU A 10 -1.52 -3.39 1.68
C GLU A 10 -0.50 -4.51 1.33
N THR A 11 0.60 -4.69 2.05
CA THR A 11 1.62 -5.71 1.67
C THR A 11 1.01 -7.11 1.58
N ASN A 12 0.22 -7.50 2.58
CA ASN A 12 -0.43 -8.81 2.62
C ASN A 12 -1.54 -8.94 1.57
N ASP A 13 -2.18 -7.83 1.20
CA ASP A 13 -3.20 -7.82 0.15
C ASP A 13 -2.61 -8.23 -1.21
N PHE A 14 -1.38 -7.80 -1.50
CA PHE A 14 -0.66 -8.25 -2.69
C PHE A 14 -0.13 -9.68 -2.55
N LEU A 15 0.72 -9.94 -1.55
CA LEU A 15 1.43 -11.22 -1.45
C LEU A 15 0.47 -12.39 -1.18
N GLU A 16 -0.37 -12.27 -0.16
CA GLU A 16 -1.21 -13.37 0.31
C GLU A 16 -2.52 -13.47 -0.51
N ASN A 17 -3.25 -12.35 -0.64
CA ASN A 17 -4.60 -12.37 -1.18
C ASN A 17 -4.64 -12.32 -2.72
N TYR A 18 -3.64 -11.73 -3.36
CA TYR A 18 -3.60 -11.55 -4.81
C TYR A 18 -2.68 -12.57 -5.50
N PHE A 19 -1.43 -12.75 -5.04
CA PHE A 19 -0.46 -13.62 -5.69
C PHE A 19 -0.47 -15.07 -5.19
N ALA A 20 -0.48 -15.30 -3.88
CA ALA A 20 -0.35 -16.65 -3.33
C ALA A 20 -1.63 -17.49 -3.46
N PHE A 21 -2.81 -16.90 -3.22
CA PHE A 21 -4.06 -17.64 -3.25
C PHE A 21 -4.64 -17.81 -4.67
N LEU A 22 -4.50 -19.02 -5.24
CA LEU A 22 -5.11 -19.39 -6.52
C LEU A 22 -6.63 -19.27 -6.47
N GLY A 23 -7.22 -18.58 -7.45
CA GLY A 23 -8.66 -18.27 -7.44
C GLY A 23 -9.04 -17.10 -6.52
N GLY A 24 -8.06 -16.46 -5.86
CA GLY A 24 -8.24 -15.28 -5.03
C GLY A 24 -8.50 -13.99 -5.80
N ARG A 25 -7.90 -12.89 -5.34
CA ARG A 25 -8.12 -11.56 -5.95
C ARG A 25 -7.63 -11.46 -7.39
N SER A 26 -6.64 -12.25 -7.77
CA SER A 26 -6.13 -12.34 -9.14
C SER A 26 -7.13 -12.95 -10.14
N SER A 27 -8.17 -13.64 -9.68
CA SER A 27 -9.26 -14.11 -10.56
C SER A 27 -10.36 -13.05 -10.78
N GLN A 28 -10.43 -12.06 -9.90
CA GLN A 28 -11.48 -11.03 -9.88
C GLN A 28 -11.01 -9.71 -10.47
N TYR A 29 -9.72 -9.42 -10.35
CA TYR A 29 -9.14 -8.13 -10.71
C TYR A 29 -7.86 -8.33 -11.52
N SER A 30 -7.61 -7.44 -12.47
CA SER A 30 -6.25 -7.20 -12.94
C SER A 30 -5.46 -6.46 -11.86
N VAL A 31 -4.12 -6.49 -11.94
CA VAL A 31 -3.25 -5.85 -10.93
C VAL A 31 -3.58 -4.37 -10.77
N GLY A 32 -3.77 -3.66 -11.88
CA GLY A 32 -4.12 -2.23 -11.86
C GLY A 32 -5.48 -1.96 -11.24
N LEU A 33 -6.48 -2.79 -11.52
CA LEU A 33 -7.81 -2.67 -10.90
C LEU A 33 -7.75 -2.97 -9.39
N TYR A 34 -6.93 -3.92 -8.99
CA TYR A 34 -6.75 -4.24 -7.57
C TYR A 34 -6.00 -3.13 -6.81
N GLN A 35 -4.99 -2.52 -7.43
CA GLN A 35 -4.35 -1.31 -6.92
C GLN A 35 -5.37 -0.18 -6.71
N ASP A 36 -6.24 0.08 -7.68
CA ASP A 36 -7.27 1.12 -7.55
C ASP A 36 -8.29 0.80 -6.44
N PHE A 37 -8.64 -0.48 -6.31
CA PHE A 37 -9.48 -0.97 -5.23
C PHE A 37 -8.86 -0.75 -3.84
N LEU A 38 -7.58 -1.11 -3.67
CA LEU A 38 -6.85 -0.89 -2.41
C LEU A 38 -6.70 0.61 -2.10
N ALA A 39 -6.31 1.43 -3.08
CA ALA A 39 -6.19 2.88 -2.90
C ALA A 39 -7.53 3.52 -2.45
N ARG A 40 -8.67 3.03 -2.95
CA ARG A 40 -9.99 3.46 -2.49
C ARG A 40 -10.25 3.09 -1.03
N ILE A 41 -9.90 1.87 -0.62
CA ILE A 41 -10.04 1.43 0.78
C ILE A 41 -9.15 2.29 1.70
N THR A 42 -7.89 2.50 1.32
CA THR A 42 -6.94 3.34 2.06
C THR A 42 -7.45 4.77 2.21
N LYS A 43 -8.02 5.34 1.14
CA LYS A 43 -8.69 6.65 1.17
C LYS A 43 -9.80 6.69 2.21
N ASP A 44 -10.72 5.74 2.17
CA ASP A 44 -11.88 5.71 3.05
C ASP A 44 -11.45 5.49 4.52
N PHE A 45 -10.39 4.71 4.76
CA PHE A 45 -9.80 4.54 6.08
C PHE A 45 -9.20 5.85 6.63
N VAL A 46 -8.41 6.57 5.84
CA VAL A 46 -7.84 7.87 6.25
C VAL A 46 -8.93 8.88 6.57
N LYS A 47 -10.01 8.94 5.75
CA LYS A 47 -11.15 9.82 6.02
C LYS A 47 -11.82 9.50 7.35
N LYS A 48 -12.07 8.22 7.64
CA LYS A 48 -12.62 7.78 8.94
C LYS A 48 -11.72 8.14 10.11
N LEU A 49 -10.40 7.98 9.98
CA LEU A 49 -9.47 8.40 11.03
C LEU A 49 -9.55 9.91 11.28
N HIS A 50 -9.64 10.71 10.22
CA HIS A 50 -9.83 12.16 10.34
C HIS A 50 -11.16 12.52 11.01
N GLU A 51 -12.26 11.85 10.66
CA GLU A 51 -13.57 12.02 11.33
C GLU A 51 -13.49 11.74 12.84
N LEU A 52 -12.68 10.75 13.23
CA LEU A 52 -12.42 10.40 14.64
C LEU A 52 -11.44 11.36 15.35
N GLY A 53 -10.94 12.39 14.67
CA GLY A 53 -10.11 13.45 15.26
C GLY A 53 -8.62 13.36 14.94
N ALA A 54 -8.17 12.40 14.13
CA ALA A 54 -6.77 12.35 13.70
C ALA A 54 -6.42 13.57 12.83
N ARG A 55 -5.33 14.26 13.15
CA ARG A 55 -4.87 15.46 12.42
C ARG A 55 -3.43 15.38 11.93
N LYS A 56 -2.61 14.46 12.44
CA LYS A 56 -1.24 14.24 11.97
C LYS A 56 -1.09 12.78 11.58
N ILE A 57 -1.10 12.50 10.28
CA ILE A 57 -1.13 11.14 9.75
C ILE A 57 0.01 10.99 8.74
N SER A 58 0.77 9.92 8.89
CA SER A 58 1.75 9.48 7.90
C SER A 58 1.28 8.17 7.30
N LEU A 59 1.00 8.18 5.99
CA LEU A 59 0.69 6.98 5.23
C LEU A 59 1.98 6.41 4.66
N GLY A 60 2.39 5.24 5.15
CA GLY A 60 3.52 4.50 4.62
C GLY A 60 3.20 3.90 3.26
N GLY A 61 4.16 3.98 2.34
CA GLY A 61 4.12 3.19 1.12
C GLY A 61 4.36 1.72 1.40
N VAL A 62 4.11 0.89 0.39
CA VAL A 62 4.45 -0.53 0.45
C VAL A 62 5.97 -0.66 0.24
N PRO A 63 6.70 -1.41 1.10
CA PRO A 63 8.11 -1.68 0.91
C PRO A 63 8.36 -2.57 -0.31
N PRO A 64 9.60 -2.74 -0.79
CA PRO A 64 9.91 -3.64 -1.91
C PRO A 64 9.59 -5.10 -1.56
N MET A 65 8.33 -5.50 -1.79
CA MET A 65 7.78 -6.77 -1.31
C MET A 65 8.42 -7.99 -1.97
N GLY A 66 8.95 -7.84 -3.20
CA GLY A 66 9.70 -8.91 -3.87
C GLY A 66 11.05 -9.21 -3.21
N CYS A 67 11.53 -8.35 -2.30
CA CYS A 67 12.76 -8.57 -1.54
C CYS A 67 12.51 -9.18 -0.15
N MET A 68 11.25 -9.49 0.20
CA MET A 68 10.95 -10.09 1.50
C MET A 68 11.60 -11.48 1.63
N PRO A 69 11.99 -11.89 2.85
CA PRO A 69 12.70 -13.16 3.06
C PRO A 69 11.97 -14.37 2.47
N LEU A 70 10.64 -14.44 2.59
CA LEU A 70 9.85 -15.54 2.05
C LEU A 70 9.91 -15.58 0.51
N GLU A 71 9.69 -14.43 -0.15
CA GLU A 71 9.75 -14.32 -1.61
C GLU A 71 11.13 -14.65 -2.17
N ARG A 72 12.19 -14.25 -1.46
CA ARG A 72 13.56 -14.61 -1.84
C ARG A 72 13.83 -16.10 -1.65
N ALA A 73 13.35 -16.68 -0.54
CA ALA A 73 13.53 -18.10 -0.26
C ALA A 73 12.80 -19.00 -1.28
N THR A 74 11.67 -18.54 -1.81
CA THR A 74 10.89 -19.28 -2.82
C THR A 74 11.40 -19.06 -4.25
N ASN A 75 12.14 -17.97 -4.51
CA ASN A 75 12.74 -17.65 -5.81
C ASN A 75 14.06 -18.40 -6.08
N ILE A 76 14.04 -19.73 -5.93
CA ILE A 76 15.21 -20.61 -6.04
C ILE A 76 15.86 -20.54 -7.44
N GLY A 77 15.04 -20.33 -8.49
CA GLY A 77 15.51 -20.28 -9.88
C GLY A 77 16.47 -19.13 -10.20
N THR A 78 16.51 -18.09 -9.37
CA THR A 78 17.43 -16.94 -9.51
C THR A 78 18.49 -16.90 -8.39
N GLY A 79 18.56 -17.92 -7.54
CA GLY A 79 19.46 -17.91 -6.37
C GLY A 79 18.97 -16.99 -5.24
N GLY A 80 17.67 -16.74 -5.15
CA GLY A 80 17.07 -15.92 -4.11
C GLY A 80 17.25 -14.41 -4.31
N GLU A 81 17.30 -13.96 -5.56
CA GLU A 81 17.18 -12.55 -5.89
C GLU A 81 15.76 -12.04 -5.61
N CYS A 82 15.60 -10.71 -5.54
CA CYS A 82 14.27 -10.11 -5.38
C CYS A 82 13.39 -10.40 -6.61
N ILE A 83 12.10 -10.62 -6.39
CA ILE A 83 11.12 -10.77 -7.48
C ILE A 83 10.82 -9.39 -8.07
N GLY A 84 11.51 -9.04 -9.16
CA GLY A 84 11.43 -7.71 -9.79
C GLY A 84 10.00 -7.26 -10.12
N ARG A 85 9.18 -8.16 -10.68
CA ARG A 85 7.77 -7.88 -11.00
C ARG A 85 6.97 -7.39 -9.79
N PHE A 86 7.23 -7.90 -8.59
CA PHE A 86 6.53 -7.45 -7.39
C PHE A 86 6.94 -6.03 -7.01
N ASN A 87 8.23 -5.71 -7.14
CA ASN A 87 8.73 -4.37 -6.86
C ASN A 87 8.22 -3.34 -7.87
N ASP A 88 8.07 -3.70 -9.16
CA ASP A 88 7.48 -2.80 -10.16
C ASP A 88 6.03 -2.44 -9.82
N ILE A 89 5.26 -3.41 -9.31
CA ILE A 89 3.87 -3.21 -8.86
C ILE A 89 3.83 -2.28 -7.63
N VAL A 90 4.79 -2.43 -6.71
CA VAL A 90 4.94 -1.54 -5.55
C VAL A 90 5.22 -0.11 -5.99
N VAL A 91 6.16 0.12 -6.92
CA VAL A 91 6.48 1.46 -7.42
C VAL A 91 5.24 2.15 -7.99
N GLN A 92 4.47 1.43 -8.82
CA GLN A 92 3.24 1.95 -9.40
C GLN A 92 2.18 2.27 -8.34
N PHE A 93 2.03 1.40 -7.35
CA PHE A 93 1.05 1.58 -6.28
C PHE A 93 1.42 2.71 -5.33
N ASN A 94 2.68 2.83 -4.93
CA ASN A 94 3.18 3.93 -4.11
C ASN A 94 2.96 5.28 -4.80
N GLY A 95 3.13 5.35 -6.12
CA GLY A 95 2.77 6.55 -6.89
C GLY A 95 1.27 6.88 -6.88
N LYS A 96 0.38 5.90 -6.71
CA LYS A 96 -1.07 6.14 -6.50
C LYS A 96 -1.35 6.63 -5.07
N LEU A 97 -0.68 6.07 -4.07
CA LEU A 97 -0.81 6.49 -2.67
C LEU A 97 -0.29 7.91 -2.44
N GLU A 98 0.83 8.28 -3.05
CA GLU A 98 1.37 9.63 -2.99
C GLU A 98 0.36 10.66 -3.51
N LYS A 99 -0.18 10.44 -4.72
CA LYS A 99 -1.23 11.28 -5.30
C LYS A 99 -2.49 11.32 -4.44
N LEU A 100 -2.83 10.20 -3.80
CA LEU A 100 -3.96 10.14 -2.88
C LEU A 100 -3.72 11.02 -1.65
N VAL A 101 -2.52 10.99 -1.06
CA VAL A 101 -2.15 11.84 0.07
C VAL A 101 -2.19 13.31 -0.33
N GLU A 102 -1.65 13.69 -1.48
CA GLU A 102 -1.72 15.06 -2.00
C GLU A 102 -3.16 15.55 -2.12
N LYS A 103 -4.05 14.69 -2.63
CA LYS A 103 -5.48 14.98 -2.76
C LYS A 103 -6.14 15.13 -1.40
N LEU A 104 -5.93 14.18 -0.49
CA LEU A 104 -6.54 14.19 0.83
C LEU A 104 -6.06 15.35 1.70
N SER A 105 -4.80 15.76 1.56
CA SER A 105 -4.25 16.94 2.25
C SER A 105 -5.01 18.23 1.90
N LYS A 106 -5.57 18.31 0.68
CA LYS A 106 -6.42 19.43 0.24
C LYS A 106 -7.88 19.27 0.67
N GLU A 107 -8.38 18.03 0.74
CA GLU A 107 -9.77 17.73 1.09
C GLU A 107 -10.04 17.73 2.60
N LEU A 108 -9.02 17.47 3.43
CA LEU A 108 -9.17 17.27 4.87
C LEU A 108 -8.62 18.47 5.66
N PRO A 109 -9.48 19.43 6.05
CA PRO A 109 -9.04 20.66 6.70
C PRO A 109 -8.38 20.39 8.05
N GLY A 110 -7.35 21.19 8.37
CA GLY A 110 -6.60 21.10 9.61
C GLY A 110 -5.76 19.82 9.76
N SER A 111 -5.64 19.02 8.70
CA SER A 111 -4.80 17.82 8.71
C SER A 111 -3.41 18.09 8.12
N VAL A 112 -2.42 17.40 8.68
CA VAL A 112 -1.10 17.19 8.11
C VAL A 112 -1.04 15.74 7.69
N LEU A 113 -1.14 15.51 6.39
CA LEU A 113 -1.05 14.20 5.78
C LEU A 113 0.26 14.13 4.99
N VAL A 114 1.08 13.12 5.25
CA VAL A 114 2.33 12.91 4.52
C VAL A 114 2.41 11.48 3.99
N PHE A 115 3.00 11.35 2.80
CA PHE A 115 3.33 10.06 2.23
C PHE A 115 4.77 9.74 2.62
N SER A 116 4.97 8.60 3.26
CA SER A 116 6.28 8.13 3.70
C SER A 116 6.68 6.96 2.80
N ASN A 117 7.47 7.25 1.77
CA ASN A 117 7.98 6.22 0.88
C ASN A 117 9.09 5.42 1.62
N PRO A 118 8.93 4.11 1.81
CA PRO A 118 9.94 3.25 2.43
C PRO A 118 11.15 2.98 1.53
#